data_AF-A0A6V8HI28-F1
#
_entry.id   AF-A0A6V8HI28-F1
#
_cell.length_a   1.000
_cell.length_b   1.000
_cell.length_c   1.000
_cell.angle_alpha   90.00
_cell.angle_beta   90.00
_cell.angle_gamma   90.00
#
_symmetry.space_group_name_H-M   'P 1'
#
loop_
_entity.id
_entity.type
_entity.pdbx_description
1 polymer ?
#
loop_
_entity_poly.entity_id
_entity_poly.type
_entity_poly.pdbx_seq_one_letter_code
_entity_poly.pdbx_strand_id
1 'polypeptide(L)'
;MDLQAFVDPNLPEADLIVLKHLHRDIANYEATNAPSSSGKEDTNESATRRKPHAEAAAAAAADSNNEEAIITQLDALNDPSTSSFEPTVFVTFDMGYLRTKLHPYIYKHLLVPYIAIARRIVRVDTDVVMLTHLLLYFSTSVPSAILLYRHFTYIHGVLHWIMQSYYVGTYTLMMHQHIHMGGILTKSNPLIHAFDVLFPYLTNPLMGHTWNSYYYHHIKHHHVEGNGPDDLSSTIRYQRDSIPDFAHYVLRFMFLVWIELPLYFFRTGKYLLGLKAFFWEVGTYISIAALYRYVDARATIFAFILPLFMLRIGLMVGNWGQHALVDEEDPTSDLRSSITLIDVASNRFCFNDGYHTSHHLNPRRHWRSHPSAFLRSKQQYATERALVFKNIDYIMMTVKLMQKDYLYLAKCLVPIGEMQMAMSLEERAEMLRSKTRKFSEEEIRVKYRL
;
A
#
# COMPACT_ATOMS: atom_id res chain seq x y z
N MET A 1 -23.65 -2.84 -10.69
CA MET A 1 -22.72 -1.72 -10.94
C MET A 1 -21.62 -2.24 -11.85
N ASP A 2 -21.35 -1.58 -12.96
CA ASP A 2 -20.23 -1.96 -13.83
C ASP A 2 -18.92 -1.50 -13.21
N LEU A 3 -18.10 -2.46 -12.74
CA LEU A 3 -16.83 -2.18 -12.07
C LEU A 3 -15.80 -1.55 -13.00
N GLN A 4 -15.90 -1.79 -14.31
CA GLN A 4 -15.00 -1.20 -15.31
C GLN A 4 -15.27 0.28 -15.51
N ALA A 5 -16.52 0.72 -15.44
CA ALA A 5 -16.89 2.14 -15.53
C ALA A 5 -16.89 2.85 -14.16
N PHE A 6 -17.06 2.11 -13.06
CA PHE A 6 -17.16 2.71 -11.73
C PHE A 6 -15.85 3.36 -11.28
N VAL A 7 -15.99 4.54 -10.68
CA VAL A 7 -14.95 5.27 -9.97
C VAL A 7 -15.54 5.69 -8.63
N ASP A 8 -14.92 5.26 -7.54
CA ASP A 8 -15.40 5.64 -6.21
C ASP A 8 -15.23 7.16 -6.02
N PRO A 9 -16.30 7.89 -5.68
CA PRO A 9 -16.25 9.35 -5.49
C PRO A 9 -15.42 9.77 -4.27
N ASN A 10 -15.03 8.85 -3.39
CA ASN A 10 -14.24 9.11 -2.18
C ASN A 10 -12.74 8.85 -2.36
N LEU A 11 -12.28 8.54 -3.58
CA LEU A 11 -10.86 8.46 -3.88
C LEU A 11 -10.16 9.78 -3.52
N PRO A 12 -8.92 9.73 -3.01
CA PRO A 12 -8.10 10.93 -2.86
C PRO A 12 -8.00 11.70 -4.19
N GLU A 13 -7.88 13.03 -4.12
CA GLU A 13 -7.79 13.88 -5.31
C GLU A 13 -6.70 13.42 -6.29
N ALA A 14 -5.53 13.05 -5.76
CA ALA A 14 -4.42 12.54 -6.58
C ALA A 14 -4.81 11.27 -7.36
N ASP A 15 -5.52 10.34 -6.73
CA ASP A 15 -5.97 9.10 -7.37
C ASP A 15 -7.06 9.36 -8.40
N LEU A 16 -7.98 10.29 -8.13
CA LEU A 16 -8.98 10.72 -9.11
C LEU A 16 -8.33 11.31 -10.36
N ILE A 17 -7.27 12.11 -10.19
CA ILE A 17 -6.51 12.69 -11.29
C ILE A 17 -5.81 11.60 -12.11
N VAL A 18 -5.08 10.70 -11.44
CA VAL A 18 -4.39 9.57 -12.10
C VAL A 18 -5.39 8.70 -12.84
N LEU A 19 -6.50 8.32 -12.20
CA LEU A 19 -7.45 7.39 -12.79
C LEU A 19 -8.21 8.00 -13.98
N LYS A 20 -8.54 9.30 -13.92
CA LYS A 20 -9.11 10.02 -15.06
C LYS A 20 -8.16 10.05 -16.25
N HIS A 21 -6.86 10.23 -16.00
CA HIS A 21 -5.84 10.20 -17.04
C HIS A 21 -5.76 8.81 -17.69
N LEU A 22 -5.67 7.75 -16.89
CA LEU A 22 -5.66 6.37 -17.40
C LEU A 22 -6.93 6.01 -18.19
N HIS A 23 -8.11 6.44 -17.75
CA HIS A 23 -9.35 6.23 -18.51
C HIS A 23 -9.37 7.00 -19.83
N ARG A 24 -8.76 8.18 -19.89
CA ARG A 24 -8.62 8.94 -21.14
C ARG A 24 -7.71 8.20 -22.12
N ASP A 25 -6.59 7.63 -21.66
CA ASP A 25 -5.71 6.81 -22.49
C ASP A 25 -6.47 5.63 -23.11
N ILE A 26 -7.26 4.92 -22.30
CA ILE A 26 -8.09 3.81 -22.76
C ILE A 26 -9.13 4.28 -23.79
N ALA A 27 -9.84 5.37 -23.51
CA ALA A 27 -10.87 5.89 -24.43
C ALA A 27 -10.26 6.36 -25.77
N ASN A 28 -9.07 6.96 -25.73
CA ASN A 28 -8.33 7.36 -26.93
C ASN A 28 -7.92 6.13 -27.77
N TYR A 29 -7.44 5.08 -27.11
CA TYR A 29 -7.11 3.82 -27.77
C TYR A 29 -8.34 3.18 -28.42
N GLU A 30 -9.47 3.11 -27.70
CA GLU A 30 -10.73 2.57 -28.21
C GLU A 30 -11.26 3.39 -29.40
N ALA A 31 -11.20 4.72 -29.33
CA ALA A 31 -11.63 5.59 -30.43
C ALA A 31 -10.77 5.42 -31.70
N THR A 32 -9.47 5.15 -31.53
CA THR A 32 -8.54 4.97 -32.66
C THR A 32 -8.66 3.58 -33.29
N ASN A 33 -9.00 2.56 -32.48
CA ASN A 33 -9.07 1.16 -32.91
C ASN A 33 -10.51 0.64 -33.09
N ALA A 34 -11.53 1.48 -32.91
CA ALA A 34 -12.91 1.11 -33.19
C ALA A 34 -13.07 0.73 -34.68
N PRO A 35 -13.75 -0.38 -34.99
CA PRO A 35 -14.01 -0.74 -36.38
C PRO A 35 -14.84 0.36 -37.05
N SER A 36 -14.31 0.94 -38.13
CA SER A 36 -14.97 2.00 -38.88
C SER A 36 -16.34 1.52 -39.36
N SER A 37 -17.41 1.99 -38.73
CA SER A 37 -18.76 1.82 -39.26
C SER A 37 -18.99 2.80 -40.42
N SER A 38 -18.34 2.56 -41.55
CA SER A 38 -18.64 3.26 -42.81
C SER A 38 -18.86 2.23 -43.91
N GLY A 39 -20.03 1.60 -43.87
CA GLY A 39 -20.66 1.12 -45.09
C GLY A 39 -21.17 2.34 -45.86
N LYS A 40 -20.42 2.77 -46.87
CA LYS A 40 -20.91 3.21 -48.20
C LYS A 40 -19.73 3.57 -49.09
N GLU A 41 -19.82 3.05 -50.32
CA GLU A 41 -18.95 3.29 -51.47
C GLU A 41 -18.70 4.79 -51.69
N ASP A 42 -17.46 5.16 -52.04
CA ASP A 42 -17.22 5.75 -53.36
C ASP A 42 -15.72 5.84 -53.67
N THR A 43 -15.41 5.48 -54.91
CA THR A 43 -14.10 5.58 -55.57
C THR A 43 -13.71 7.04 -55.80
N ASN A 44 -12.52 7.44 -55.37
CA ASN A 44 -11.59 8.20 -56.23
C ASN A 44 -10.19 8.35 -55.63
N GLU A 45 -9.19 7.99 -56.43
CA GLU A 45 -7.78 8.27 -56.19
C GLU A 45 -7.49 9.77 -56.28
N SER A 46 -6.75 10.32 -55.32
CA SER A 46 -5.65 11.28 -55.52
C SER A 46 -5.23 11.97 -54.21
N ALA A 47 -3.92 11.93 -53.96
CA ALA A 47 -3.14 12.86 -53.14
C ALA A 47 -3.49 13.04 -51.65
N THR A 48 -2.74 12.36 -50.76
CA THR A 48 -1.90 12.96 -49.68
C THR A 48 -1.46 11.90 -48.65
N ARG A 49 -0.48 11.07 -48.99
CA ARG A 49 0.06 10.02 -48.09
C ARG A 49 1.06 10.54 -47.02
N ARG A 50 0.97 11.81 -46.61
CA ARG A 50 1.89 12.45 -45.64
C ARG A 50 1.22 13.00 -44.36
N LYS A 51 -0.10 12.94 -44.21
CA LYS A 51 -0.83 13.50 -43.04
C LYS A 51 -0.93 12.63 -41.76
N PRO A 52 -0.96 11.28 -41.79
CA PRO A 52 -1.22 10.51 -40.57
C PRO A 52 -0.13 10.67 -39.51
N HIS A 53 1.12 10.79 -39.96
CA HIS A 53 2.28 10.81 -39.06
C HIS A 53 2.46 12.15 -38.34
N ALA A 54 2.05 13.26 -38.96
CA ALA A 54 2.10 14.58 -38.36
C ALA A 54 0.94 14.83 -37.37
N GLU A 55 -0.25 14.32 -37.68
CA GLU A 55 -1.42 14.37 -36.79
C GLU A 55 -1.22 13.45 -35.58
N ALA A 56 -0.68 12.24 -35.75
CA ALA A 56 -0.31 11.35 -34.65
C ALA A 56 0.79 11.94 -33.76
N ALA A 57 1.82 12.57 -34.36
CA ALA A 57 2.88 13.25 -33.61
C ALA A 57 2.35 14.48 -32.84
N ALA A 58 1.42 15.25 -33.42
CA ALA A 58 0.79 16.37 -32.74
C ALA A 58 -0.14 15.93 -31.61
N ALA A 59 -0.88 14.84 -31.78
CA ALA A 59 -1.71 14.24 -30.73
C ALA A 59 -0.85 13.69 -29.57
N ALA A 60 0.23 12.98 -29.88
CA ALA A 60 1.18 12.49 -28.87
C ALA A 60 1.88 13.64 -28.12
N ALA A 61 2.25 14.73 -28.81
CA ALA A 61 2.82 15.91 -28.16
C ALA A 61 1.81 16.65 -27.26
N ALA A 62 0.54 16.73 -27.68
CA ALA A 62 -0.53 17.31 -26.86
C ALA A 62 -0.84 16.46 -25.62
N ASP A 63 -0.81 15.14 -25.75
CA ASP A 63 -1.02 14.21 -24.64
C ASP A 63 0.14 14.24 -23.63
N SER A 64 1.38 14.27 -24.12
CA SER A 64 2.58 14.45 -23.29
C SER A 64 2.55 15.78 -22.53
N ASN A 65 2.16 16.88 -23.18
CA ASN A 65 2.01 18.18 -22.51
C ASN A 65 0.91 18.17 -21.43
N ASN A 66 -0.15 17.40 -21.65
CA ASN A 66 -1.22 17.22 -20.67
C ASN A 66 -0.77 16.37 -19.47
N GLU A 67 -0.01 15.30 -19.70
CA GLU A 67 0.57 14.47 -18.64
C GLU A 67 1.56 15.25 -17.77
N GLU A 68 2.43 16.06 -18.37
CA GLU A 68 3.38 16.90 -17.63
C GLU A 68 2.65 17.96 -16.77
N ALA A 69 1.56 18.53 -17.28
CA ALA A 69 0.71 19.44 -16.52
C ALA A 69 0.05 18.76 -15.32
N ILE A 70 -0.40 17.51 -15.49
CA ILE A 70 -0.97 16.68 -14.41
C ILE A 70 0.09 16.38 -13.35
N ILE A 71 1.30 15.97 -13.76
CA ILE A 71 2.42 15.71 -12.85
C ILE A 71 2.76 16.97 -12.05
N THR A 72 2.86 18.12 -12.73
CA THR A 72 3.09 19.42 -12.09
C THR A 72 2.00 19.77 -11.08
N GLN A 73 0.74 19.51 -11.39
CA GLN A 73 -0.38 19.71 -10.47
C GLN A 73 -0.24 18.83 -9.22
N LEU A 74 0.06 17.54 -9.40
CA LEU A 74 0.23 16.59 -8.28
C LEU A 74 1.39 16.97 -7.37
N ASP A 75 2.51 17.42 -7.93
CA ASP A 75 3.65 17.86 -7.14
C ASP A 75 3.36 19.16 -6.39
N ALA A 76 2.63 20.10 -7.00
CA ALA A 76 2.24 21.35 -6.35
C ALA A 76 1.38 21.11 -5.09
N LEU A 77 0.54 20.07 -5.07
CA LEU A 77 -0.22 19.69 -3.86
C LEU A 77 0.68 19.33 -2.67
N ASN A 78 1.92 18.91 -2.93
CA ASN A 78 2.88 18.45 -1.94
C ASN A 78 3.96 19.49 -1.58
N ASP A 79 4.11 20.55 -2.39
CA ASP A 79 5.14 21.57 -2.20
C ASP A 79 4.63 22.78 -1.38
N PRO A 80 5.11 22.98 -0.14
CA PRO A 80 4.66 24.05 0.75
C PRO A 80 4.97 25.46 0.26
N SER A 81 5.79 25.63 -0.77
CA SER A 81 6.06 26.92 -1.41
C SER A 81 4.97 27.36 -2.39
N THR A 82 4.11 26.45 -2.82
CA THR A 82 3.05 26.74 -3.79
C THR A 82 1.74 27.12 -3.12
N SER A 83 0.90 27.89 -3.84
CA SER A 83 -0.45 28.24 -3.37
C SER A 83 -1.42 27.06 -3.33
N SER A 84 -1.10 25.98 -4.04
CA SER A 84 -1.91 24.76 -4.15
C SER A 84 -1.59 23.74 -3.06
N PHE A 85 -0.60 24.01 -2.22
CA PHE A 85 -0.21 23.11 -1.13
C PHE A 85 -1.38 22.79 -0.20
N GLU A 86 -1.66 21.50 0.00
CA GLU A 86 -2.66 21.03 0.96
C GLU A 86 -2.06 19.94 1.86
N PRO A 87 -1.88 20.16 3.17
CA PRO A 87 -1.43 19.11 4.07
C PRO A 87 -2.55 18.09 4.31
N THR A 88 -2.19 16.83 4.52
CA THR A 88 -3.17 15.81 4.93
C THR A 88 -3.34 15.92 6.43
N VAL A 89 -4.56 16.16 6.91
CA VAL A 89 -4.85 16.33 8.35
C VAL A 89 -5.62 15.13 8.92
N PHE A 90 -6.57 14.63 8.15
CA PHE A 90 -7.38 13.46 8.46
C PHE A 90 -7.36 12.53 7.26
N VAL A 91 -7.51 11.22 7.52
CA VAL A 91 -7.69 10.24 6.44
C VAL A 91 -9.10 10.31 5.85
N THR A 92 -10.11 10.72 6.63
CA THR A 92 -11.51 10.71 6.17
C THR A 92 -11.92 11.91 5.32
N PHE A 93 -11.23 13.04 5.45
CA PHE A 93 -11.66 14.29 4.80
C PHE A 93 -10.47 15.06 4.24
N ASP A 94 -10.58 15.41 2.96
CA ASP A 94 -9.59 16.26 2.29
C ASP A 94 -9.77 17.72 2.69
N MET A 95 -8.70 18.52 2.52
CA MET A 95 -8.70 19.92 2.93
C MET A 95 -9.72 20.76 2.15
N GLY A 96 -9.91 20.50 0.85
CA GLY A 96 -10.99 21.11 0.07
C GLY A 96 -12.39 20.85 0.62
N TYR A 97 -12.68 19.63 1.08
CA TYR A 97 -13.95 19.29 1.73
C TYR A 97 -14.11 20.05 3.06
N LEU A 98 -13.07 20.06 3.90
CA LEU A 98 -13.12 20.77 5.18
C LEU A 98 -13.29 22.28 5.00
N ARG A 99 -12.64 22.87 3.99
CA ARG A 99 -12.77 24.30 3.66
C ARG A 99 -14.22 24.69 3.32
N THR A 100 -14.97 23.78 2.69
CA THR A 100 -16.33 24.06 2.20
C THR A 100 -17.43 23.64 3.18
N LYS A 101 -17.21 22.58 3.98
CA LYS A 101 -18.23 21.99 4.84
C LYS A 101 -18.05 22.28 6.32
N LEU A 102 -16.84 22.57 6.79
CA LEU A 102 -16.61 22.89 8.18
C LEU A 102 -17.05 24.34 8.48
N HIS A 103 -17.64 24.56 9.66
CA HIS A 103 -18.08 25.90 10.04
C HIS A 103 -16.89 26.89 9.97
N PRO A 104 -17.03 28.08 9.34
CA PRO A 104 -15.91 28.98 9.08
C PRO A 104 -15.12 29.37 10.33
N TYR A 105 -15.82 29.52 11.47
CA TYR A 105 -15.17 29.79 12.76
C TYR A 105 -14.24 28.65 13.20
N ILE A 106 -14.69 27.38 13.09
CA ILE A 106 -13.90 26.20 13.44
C ILE A 106 -12.71 26.06 12.48
N TYR A 107 -12.95 26.24 11.18
CA TYR A 107 -11.88 26.18 10.18
C TYR A 107 -10.78 27.22 10.47
N LYS A 108 -11.15 28.48 10.66
CA LYS A 108 -10.20 29.59 10.82
C LYS A 108 -9.53 29.62 12.19
N HIS A 109 -10.26 29.31 13.27
CA HIS A 109 -9.77 29.50 14.63
C HIS A 109 -9.32 28.22 15.34
N LEU A 110 -9.63 27.03 14.80
CA LEU A 110 -9.18 25.76 15.37
C LEU A 110 -8.30 24.97 14.39
N LEU A 111 -8.82 24.67 13.19
CA LEU A 111 -8.12 23.80 12.24
C LEU A 111 -6.85 24.44 11.68
N VAL A 112 -6.92 25.69 11.19
CA VAL A 112 -5.76 26.39 10.61
C VAL A 112 -4.64 26.60 11.64
N PRO A 113 -4.91 27.07 12.88
CA PRO A 113 -3.87 27.16 13.92
C PRO A 113 -3.27 25.80 14.28
N TYR A 114 -4.08 24.74 14.37
CA TYR A 114 -3.58 23.38 14.60
C TYR A 114 -2.61 22.94 13.50
N ILE A 115 -2.97 23.11 12.22
CA ILE A 115 -2.11 22.78 11.08
C ILE A 115 -0.78 23.53 11.17
N ALA A 116 -0.81 24.83 11.46
CA ALA A 116 0.40 25.64 11.56
C ALA A 116 1.36 25.16 12.66
N ILE A 117 0.83 24.71 13.80
CA ILE A 117 1.61 24.14 14.90
C ILE A 117 2.11 22.74 14.51
N ALA A 118 1.23 21.88 14.00
CA ALA A 118 1.53 20.51 13.63
C ALA A 118 2.64 20.41 12.59
N ARG A 119 2.66 21.30 11.59
CA ARG A 119 3.71 21.41 10.57
C ARG A 119 5.11 21.64 11.15
N ARG A 120 5.22 22.27 12.32
CA ARG A 120 6.50 22.47 13.01
C ARG A 120 6.97 21.22 13.77
N ILE A 121 6.07 20.26 13.98
CA ILE A 121 6.30 19.04 14.75
C ILE A 121 6.53 17.84 13.82
N VAL A 122 5.77 17.73 12.74
CA VAL A 122 5.91 16.64 11.77
C VAL A 122 7.18 16.81 10.94
N ARG A 123 7.69 15.72 10.38
CA ARG A 123 8.92 15.73 9.60
C ARG A 123 8.75 16.32 8.21
N VAL A 124 7.60 16.07 7.57
CA VAL A 124 7.26 16.57 6.24
C VAL A 124 5.98 17.40 6.38
N ASP A 125 5.93 18.57 5.77
CA ASP A 125 4.83 19.52 5.93
C ASP A 125 3.46 18.94 5.56
N THR A 126 3.42 17.95 4.67
CA THR A 126 2.20 17.25 4.27
C THR A 126 1.62 16.34 5.35
N ASP A 127 2.41 15.95 6.36
CA ASP A 127 2.16 14.80 7.23
C ASP A 127 1.49 15.16 8.55
N VAL A 128 0.71 16.26 8.59
CA VAL A 128 -0.07 16.66 9.78
C VAL A 128 -0.91 15.48 10.32
N VAL A 129 -1.40 14.61 9.42
CA VAL A 129 -2.13 13.38 9.71
C VAL A 129 -1.37 12.42 10.62
N MET A 130 -0.04 12.36 10.53
CA MET A 130 0.78 11.50 11.38
C MET A 130 0.69 11.97 12.84
N LEU A 131 0.81 13.28 13.09
CA LEU A 131 0.61 13.84 14.42
C LEU A 131 -0.83 13.66 14.90
N THR A 132 -1.82 13.87 14.03
CA THR A 132 -3.24 13.67 14.36
C THR A 132 -3.49 12.25 14.87
N HIS A 133 -2.90 11.23 14.22
CA HIS A 133 -3.03 9.83 14.65
C HIS A 133 -2.29 9.54 15.96
N LEU A 134 -1.09 10.09 16.15
CA LEU A 134 -0.41 9.97 17.45
C LEU A 134 -1.26 10.56 18.58
N LEU A 135 -1.82 11.76 18.40
CA LEU A 135 -2.72 12.36 19.38
C LEU A 135 -3.95 11.48 19.63
N LEU A 136 -4.53 10.88 18.58
CA LEU A 136 -5.63 9.94 18.70
C LEU A 136 -5.23 8.72 19.55
N TYR A 137 -4.14 8.03 19.22
CA TYR A 137 -3.72 6.82 19.93
C TYR A 137 -3.34 7.08 21.39
N PHE A 138 -2.68 8.20 21.68
CA PHE A 138 -2.31 8.57 23.05
C PHE A 138 -3.48 9.10 23.88
N SER A 139 -4.57 9.55 23.25
CA SER A 139 -5.80 9.99 23.95
C SER A 139 -6.85 8.88 24.08
N THR A 140 -6.78 7.83 23.26
CA THR A 140 -7.76 6.72 23.26
C THR A 140 -7.11 5.38 23.62
N SER A 141 -6.25 4.86 22.74
CA SER A 141 -5.64 3.52 22.82
C SER A 141 -4.87 3.30 24.12
N VAL A 142 -3.95 4.21 24.46
CA VAL A 142 -3.09 4.09 25.65
C VAL A 142 -3.90 4.20 26.97
N PRO A 143 -4.71 5.25 27.20
CA PRO A 143 -5.58 5.31 28.39
C PRO A 143 -6.54 4.13 28.50
N SER A 144 -7.11 3.68 27.38
CA SER A 144 -8.02 2.53 27.35
C SER A 144 -7.32 1.24 27.81
N ALA A 145 -6.09 0.99 27.37
CA ALA A 145 -5.29 -0.13 27.85
C ALA A 145 -5.00 -0.02 29.36
N ILE A 146 -4.59 1.16 29.85
CA ILE A 146 -4.34 1.38 31.28
C ILE A 146 -5.60 1.10 32.11
N LEU A 147 -6.77 1.57 31.63
CA LEU A 147 -8.05 1.36 32.28
C LEU A 147 -8.45 -0.13 32.29
N LEU A 148 -8.15 -0.90 31.23
CA LEU A 148 -8.40 -2.35 31.20
C LEU A 148 -7.66 -3.08 32.33
N TYR A 149 -6.40 -2.70 32.59
CA TYR A 149 -5.61 -3.31 33.66
C TYR A 149 -5.98 -2.81 35.06
N ARG A 150 -6.66 -1.66 35.18
CA ARG A 150 -7.15 -1.16 36.47
C ARG A 150 -8.54 -1.70 36.82
N HIS A 151 -9.45 -1.71 35.86
CA HIS A 151 -10.86 -2.05 36.05
C HIS A 151 -11.40 -2.84 34.85
N PHE A 152 -10.96 -4.10 34.75
CA PHE A 152 -11.36 -4.95 33.63
C PHE A 152 -12.88 -5.20 33.61
N THR A 153 -13.49 -4.99 32.44
CA THR A 153 -14.81 -5.52 32.08
C THR A 153 -14.75 -6.08 30.67
N TYR A 154 -15.56 -7.11 30.38
CA TYR A 154 -15.60 -7.69 29.03
C TYR A 154 -16.09 -6.70 27.96
N ILE A 155 -17.04 -5.83 28.32
CA ILE A 155 -17.54 -4.79 27.41
C ILE A 155 -16.39 -3.85 27.02
N HIS A 156 -15.63 -3.35 28.00
CA HIS A 156 -14.46 -2.52 27.72
C HIS A 156 -13.40 -3.30 26.93
N GLY A 157 -13.13 -4.56 27.27
CA GLY A 157 -12.18 -5.41 26.53
C GLY A 157 -12.54 -5.53 25.05
N VAL A 158 -13.80 -5.86 24.74
CA VAL A 158 -14.29 -5.98 23.37
C VAL A 158 -14.25 -4.63 22.65
N LEU A 159 -14.70 -3.53 23.28
CA LEU A 159 -14.66 -2.21 22.67
C LEU A 159 -13.23 -1.73 22.42
N HIS A 160 -12.30 -2.00 23.34
CA HIS A 160 -10.89 -1.73 23.15
C HIS A 160 -10.35 -2.49 21.95
N TRP A 161 -10.61 -3.78 21.86
CA TRP A 161 -10.14 -4.60 20.74
C TRP A 161 -10.72 -4.12 19.40
N ILE A 162 -12.02 -3.82 19.31
CA ILE A 162 -12.64 -3.26 18.10
C ILE A 162 -11.97 -1.95 17.69
N MET A 163 -11.68 -1.07 18.66
CA MET A 163 -10.96 0.18 18.40
C MET A 163 -9.54 -0.08 17.87
N GLN A 164 -8.79 -1.04 18.44
CA GLN A 164 -7.47 -1.41 17.90
C GLN A 164 -7.58 -2.01 16.50
N SER A 165 -8.58 -2.85 16.23
CA SER A 165 -8.86 -3.41 14.91
C SER A 165 -9.13 -2.33 13.87
N TYR A 166 -9.81 -1.25 14.25
CA TYR A 166 -10.00 -0.10 13.37
C TYR A 166 -8.71 0.69 13.13
N TYR A 167 -7.85 0.82 14.15
CA TYR A 167 -6.59 1.57 14.04
C TYR A 167 -5.45 0.82 13.38
N VAL A 168 -5.46 -0.52 13.37
CA VAL A 168 -4.31 -1.35 13.03
C VAL A 168 -3.76 -1.09 11.63
N GLY A 169 -4.63 -0.88 10.63
CA GLY A 169 -4.22 -0.61 9.25
C GLY A 169 -3.45 0.70 9.16
N THR A 170 -4.11 1.81 9.48
CA THR A 170 -3.48 3.14 9.48
C THR A 170 -2.24 3.19 10.37
N TYR A 171 -2.26 2.59 11.57
CA TYR A 171 -1.08 2.57 12.44
C TYR A 171 0.08 1.80 11.79
N THR A 172 -0.19 0.63 11.21
CA THR A 172 0.84 -0.20 10.58
C THR A 172 1.51 0.54 9.42
N LEU A 173 0.73 1.26 8.59
CA LEU A 173 1.29 2.02 7.50
C LEU A 173 1.94 3.35 7.95
N MET A 174 1.51 3.95 9.06
CA MET A 174 2.29 5.01 9.72
C MET A 174 3.66 4.47 10.16
N MET A 175 3.70 3.27 10.73
CA MET A 175 4.94 2.62 11.12
C MET A 175 5.79 2.21 9.92
N HIS A 176 5.17 1.83 8.79
CA HIS A 176 5.87 1.61 7.52
C HIS A 176 6.63 2.87 7.09
N GLN A 177 5.96 4.03 7.10
CA GLN A 177 6.61 5.32 6.84
C GLN A 177 7.71 5.63 7.87
N HIS A 178 7.47 5.37 9.16
CA HIS A 178 8.44 5.58 10.24
C HIS A 178 9.75 4.80 10.00
N ILE A 179 9.66 3.51 9.67
CA ILE A 179 10.84 2.65 9.51
C ILE A 179 11.60 2.91 8.21
N HIS A 180 10.91 3.29 7.13
CA HIS A 180 11.55 3.65 5.86
C HIS A 180 12.24 5.01 5.93
N MET A 181 11.58 6.00 6.55
CA MET A 181 12.09 7.38 6.61
C MET A 181 13.01 7.62 7.82
N GLY A 182 12.99 6.73 8.81
CA GLY A 182 13.74 6.86 10.06
C GLY A 182 13.16 7.93 10.98
N GLY A 183 11.83 7.87 11.18
CA GLY A 183 11.03 8.78 12.00
C GLY A 183 10.00 9.59 11.20
N ILE A 184 8.85 9.91 11.83
CA ILE A 184 7.74 10.69 11.24
C ILE A 184 7.64 12.11 11.80
N LEU A 185 8.32 12.40 12.92
CA LEU A 185 8.40 13.73 13.50
C LEU A 185 9.76 14.39 13.23
N THR A 186 9.82 15.71 13.44
CA THR A 186 11.02 16.51 13.22
C THR A 186 12.16 16.10 14.16
N LYS A 187 13.39 16.17 13.65
CA LYS A 187 14.61 15.94 14.41
C LYS A 187 15.19 17.23 15.01
N SER A 188 14.64 18.39 14.62
CA SER A 188 15.15 19.71 15.03
C SER A 188 14.94 20.01 16.51
N ASN A 189 13.97 19.35 17.16
CA ASN A 189 13.72 19.46 18.59
C ASN A 189 14.05 18.12 19.29
N PRO A 190 15.00 18.09 20.24
CA PRO A 190 15.41 16.85 20.90
C PRO A 190 14.29 16.11 21.65
N LEU A 191 13.33 16.84 22.24
CA LEU A 191 12.20 16.23 22.96
C LEU A 191 11.22 15.58 21.99
N ILE A 192 10.92 16.24 20.87
CA ILE A 192 10.07 15.68 19.82
C ILE A 192 10.73 14.46 19.20
N HIS A 193 12.04 14.54 18.94
CA HIS A 193 12.79 13.41 18.40
C HIS A 193 12.83 12.22 19.37
N ALA A 194 13.04 12.47 20.67
CA ALA A 194 12.96 11.42 21.68
C ALA A 194 11.58 10.77 21.72
N PHE A 195 10.50 11.57 21.63
CA PHE A 195 9.15 11.02 21.54
C PHE A 195 8.96 10.15 20.28
N ASP A 196 9.42 10.61 19.11
CA ASP A 196 9.38 9.87 17.83
C ASP A 196 10.08 8.51 17.89
N VAL A 197 11.17 8.42 18.66
CA VAL A 197 11.91 7.16 18.89
C VAL A 197 11.20 6.27 19.90
N LEU A 198 10.55 6.84 20.91
CA LEU A 198 10.03 6.10 22.06
C LEU A 198 8.58 5.64 21.90
N PHE A 199 7.73 6.39 21.19
CA PHE A 199 6.32 6.04 21.06
C PHE A 199 6.08 4.61 20.55
N PRO A 200 6.85 4.08 19.57
CA PRO A 200 6.60 2.73 19.05
C PRO A 200 6.78 1.65 20.12
N TYR A 201 7.61 1.87 21.14
CA TYR A 201 7.79 0.89 22.21
C TYR A 201 6.55 0.73 23.10
N LEU A 202 5.67 1.74 23.12
CA LEU A 202 4.38 1.67 23.79
C LEU A 202 3.28 1.22 22.84
N THR A 203 3.20 1.82 21.64
CA THR A 203 2.06 1.64 20.74
C THR A 203 2.19 0.42 19.83
N ASN A 204 3.40 -0.07 19.51
CA ASN A 204 3.56 -1.27 18.66
C ASN A 204 2.86 -2.48 19.29
N PRO A 205 3.12 -2.88 20.55
CA PRO A 205 2.47 -4.05 21.12
C PRO A 205 0.93 -3.92 21.21
N LEU A 206 0.43 -2.71 21.50
CA LEU A 206 -1.01 -2.42 21.53
C LEU A 206 -1.69 -2.65 20.17
N MET A 207 -0.94 -2.45 19.09
CA MET A 207 -1.38 -2.63 17.70
C MET A 207 -1.00 -4.01 17.16
N GLY A 208 -0.50 -4.92 18.00
CA GLY A 208 -0.11 -6.28 17.65
C GLY A 208 1.30 -6.44 17.11
N HIS A 209 2.05 -5.35 16.93
CA HIS A 209 3.44 -5.42 16.49
C HIS A 209 4.34 -5.88 17.64
N THR A 210 5.24 -6.81 17.37
CA THR A 210 6.38 -7.08 18.23
C THR A 210 7.43 -5.96 18.07
N TRP A 211 8.21 -5.68 19.12
CA TRP A 211 9.15 -4.56 19.07
C TRP A 211 10.16 -4.73 17.94
N ASN A 212 10.33 -3.69 17.10
CA ASN A 212 11.29 -3.65 16.00
C ASN A 212 11.23 -4.78 14.95
N SER A 213 10.41 -5.82 15.12
CA SER A 213 10.36 -6.95 14.20
C SER A 213 9.86 -6.55 12.84
N TYR A 214 8.91 -5.61 12.76
CA TYR A 214 8.47 -5.08 11.47
C TYR A 214 9.63 -4.41 10.71
N TYR A 215 10.53 -3.69 11.38
CA TYR A 215 11.74 -3.16 10.75
C TYR A 215 12.68 -4.27 10.25
N TYR A 216 12.97 -5.28 11.07
CA TYR A 216 13.89 -6.36 10.66
C TYR A 216 13.30 -7.21 9.53
N HIS A 217 12.01 -7.56 9.62
CA HIS A 217 11.35 -8.35 8.61
C HIS A 217 11.12 -7.56 7.32
N HIS A 218 10.58 -6.34 7.40
CA HIS A 218 10.26 -5.57 6.20
C HIS A 218 11.52 -5.02 5.53
N ILE A 219 12.32 -4.22 6.26
CA ILE A 219 13.44 -3.47 5.67
C ILE A 219 14.68 -4.33 5.46
N LYS A 220 15.01 -5.18 6.43
CA LYS A 220 16.28 -5.91 6.43
C LYS A 220 16.20 -7.29 5.81
N HIS A 221 14.99 -7.74 5.48
CA HIS A 221 14.72 -9.05 4.93
C HIS A 221 13.87 -8.97 3.65
N HIS A 222 12.57 -8.67 3.75
CA HIS A 222 11.67 -8.66 2.59
C HIS A 222 12.11 -7.72 1.46
N HIS A 223 12.48 -6.47 1.76
CA HIS A 223 13.01 -5.54 0.75
C HIS A 223 14.36 -5.97 0.16
N VAL A 224 15.14 -6.78 0.89
CA VAL A 224 16.42 -7.29 0.41
C VAL A 224 16.20 -8.45 -0.57
N GLU A 225 15.22 -9.30 -0.26
CA GLU A 225 14.94 -10.51 -1.03
C GLU A 225 13.91 -10.31 -2.15
N GLY A 226 13.08 -9.26 -2.09
CA GLY A 226 12.19 -8.84 -3.18
C GLY A 226 11.14 -9.88 -3.57
N ASN A 227 10.52 -10.57 -2.60
CA ASN A 227 9.64 -11.73 -2.83
C ASN A 227 10.36 -12.91 -3.53
N GLY A 228 11.70 -12.89 -3.59
CA GLY A 228 12.53 -13.95 -4.15
C GLY A 228 12.59 -15.20 -3.28
N PRO A 229 13.36 -16.22 -3.69
CA PRO A 229 13.34 -17.54 -3.06
C PRO A 229 13.85 -17.57 -1.62
N ASP A 230 14.69 -16.64 -1.20
CA ASP A 230 15.17 -16.56 0.18
C ASP A 230 14.30 -15.65 1.06
N ASP A 231 13.26 -15.03 0.49
CA ASP A 231 12.27 -14.30 1.25
C ASP A 231 11.40 -15.27 2.07
N LEU A 232 11.20 -14.95 3.35
CA LEU A 232 10.46 -15.74 4.32
C LEU A 232 8.95 -15.52 4.14
N SER A 233 8.59 -14.39 3.51
CA SER A 233 7.25 -14.08 3.04
C SER A 233 7.12 -14.23 1.53
N SER A 234 7.99 -15.03 0.89
CA SER A 234 7.87 -15.31 -0.54
C SER A 234 6.58 -16.07 -0.87
N THR A 235 5.91 -15.65 -1.94
CA THR A 235 4.72 -16.33 -2.49
C THR A 235 5.05 -17.27 -3.65
N ILE A 236 6.29 -17.26 -4.17
CA ILE A 236 6.60 -17.87 -5.49
C ILE A 236 6.50 -19.40 -5.50
N ARG A 237 6.72 -20.04 -4.35
CA ARG A 237 6.63 -21.50 -4.16
C ARG A 237 5.20 -22.00 -3.94
N TYR A 238 4.25 -21.09 -3.77
CA TYR A 238 2.86 -21.40 -3.51
C TYR A 238 2.02 -21.27 -4.77
N GLN A 239 0.95 -22.07 -4.87
CA GLN A 239 -0.12 -21.83 -5.81
C GLN A 239 -0.98 -20.69 -5.24
N ARG A 240 -0.90 -19.51 -5.86
CA ARG A 240 -1.35 -18.25 -5.24
C ARG A 240 -2.88 -18.03 -5.25
N ASP A 241 -3.62 -19.00 -5.79
CA ASP A 241 -5.09 -19.09 -5.76
C ASP A 241 -5.59 -20.37 -5.02
N SER A 242 -4.75 -20.98 -4.18
CA SER A 242 -5.04 -22.20 -3.44
C SER A 242 -5.20 -21.92 -1.93
N ILE A 243 -6.37 -22.28 -1.38
CA ILE A 243 -6.67 -22.12 0.06
C ILE A 243 -5.71 -22.91 0.95
N PRO A 244 -5.38 -24.19 0.69
CA PRO A 244 -4.39 -24.93 1.48
C PRO A 244 -3.00 -24.27 1.50
N ASP A 245 -2.56 -23.75 0.35
CA ASP A 245 -1.25 -23.10 0.22
C ASP A 245 -1.22 -21.77 0.97
N PHE A 246 -2.30 -20.98 0.85
CA PHE A 246 -2.47 -19.76 1.64
C PHE A 246 -2.50 -20.05 3.15
N ALA A 247 -3.23 -21.09 3.58
CA ALA A 247 -3.25 -21.50 4.98
C ALA A 247 -1.87 -21.92 5.48
N HIS A 248 -1.11 -22.70 4.69
CA HIS A 248 0.26 -23.07 5.02
C HIS A 248 1.16 -21.83 5.14
N TYR A 249 1.06 -20.89 4.21
CA TYR A 249 1.79 -19.62 4.22
C TYR A 249 1.51 -18.81 5.49
N VAL A 250 0.23 -18.59 5.83
CA VAL A 250 -0.17 -17.84 7.02
C VAL A 250 0.29 -18.56 8.30
N LEU A 251 0.02 -19.86 8.44
CA LEU A 251 0.36 -20.61 9.66
C LEU A 251 1.87 -20.68 9.89
N ARG A 252 2.66 -20.84 8.83
CA ARG A 252 4.13 -20.78 8.91
C ARG A 252 4.59 -19.46 9.51
N PHE A 253 4.14 -18.33 8.96
CA PHE A 253 4.51 -17.02 9.47
C PHE A 253 4.05 -16.82 10.91
N MET A 254 2.81 -17.19 11.23
CA MET A 254 2.22 -17.04 12.56
C MET A 254 3.07 -17.69 13.66
N PHE A 255 3.58 -18.90 13.41
CA PHE A 255 4.22 -19.73 14.42
C PHE A 255 5.75 -19.77 14.33
N LEU A 256 6.34 -19.57 13.15
CA LEU A 256 7.77 -19.82 12.94
C LEU A 256 8.60 -18.56 12.67
N VAL A 257 8.00 -17.43 12.28
CA VAL A 257 8.76 -16.22 11.88
C VAL A 257 9.74 -15.73 12.96
N TRP A 258 9.37 -15.84 14.23
CA TRP A 258 10.20 -15.38 15.36
C TRP A 258 11.49 -16.21 15.53
N ILE A 259 11.56 -17.40 14.94
CA ILE A 259 12.77 -18.24 14.84
C ILE A 259 13.40 -18.10 13.45
N GLU A 260 12.61 -18.19 12.39
CA GLU A 260 13.10 -18.21 11.01
C GLU A 260 13.85 -16.93 10.63
N LEU A 261 13.35 -15.76 11.04
CA LEU A 261 13.96 -14.47 10.71
C LEU A 261 15.36 -14.31 11.35
N PRO A 262 15.55 -14.54 12.66
CA PRO A 262 16.90 -14.60 13.24
C PRO A 262 17.82 -15.62 12.57
N LEU A 263 17.32 -16.83 12.28
CA LEU A 263 18.11 -17.87 11.62
C LEU A 263 18.54 -17.48 10.21
N TYR A 264 17.67 -16.83 9.44
CA TYR A 264 18.01 -16.28 8.14
C TYR A 264 19.20 -15.29 8.27
N PHE A 265 19.14 -14.36 9.23
CA PHE A 265 20.23 -13.42 9.45
C PHE A 265 21.53 -14.12 9.87
N PHE A 266 21.46 -15.18 10.67
CA PHE A 266 22.65 -15.96 11.04
C PHE A 266 23.25 -16.71 9.85
N ARG A 267 22.42 -17.34 9.00
CA ARG A 267 22.87 -18.06 7.79
C ARG A 267 23.51 -17.12 6.77
N THR A 268 23.05 -15.88 6.68
CA THR A 268 23.58 -14.85 5.77
C THR A 268 24.72 -14.02 6.38
N GLY A 269 25.27 -14.41 7.53
CA GLY A 269 26.39 -13.73 8.18
C GLY A 269 26.04 -12.40 8.88
N LYS A 270 24.76 -12.02 8.94
CA LYS A 270 24.24 -10.79 9.55
C LYS A 270 23.97 -10.99 11.06
N TYR A 271 24.94 -11.52 11.82
CA TYR A 271 24.75 -11.98 13.20
C TYR A 271 24.13 -10.94 14.15
N LEU A 272 24.54 -9.68 14.07
CA LEU A 272 23.99 -8.62 14.92
C LEU A 272 22.50 -8.35 14.64
N LEU A 273 22.07 -8.46 13.38
CA LEU A 273 20.65 -8.34 13.03
C LEU A 273 19.87 -9.54 13.57
N GLY A 274 20.42 -10.75 13.44
CA GLY A 274 19.82 -11.96 14.00
C GLY A 274 19.61 -11.89 15.51
N LEU A 275 20.64 -11.47 16.26
CA LEU A 275 20.56 -11.28 17.71
C LEU A 275 19.52 -10.23 18.10
N LYS A 276 19.47 -9.09 17.40
CA LYS A 276 18.48 -8.04 17.67
C LYS A 276 17.06 -8.50 17.35
N ALA A 277 16.82 -9.11 16.19
CA ALA A 277 15.51 -9.63 15.81
C ALA A 277 15.00 -10.64 16.84
N PHE A 278 15.87 -11.57 17.27
CA PHE A 278 15.54 -12.55 18.30
C PHE A 278 15.23 -11.89 19.67
N PHE A 279 16.11 -10.98 20.11
CA PHE A 279 15.95 -10.28 21.38
C PHE A 279 14.60 -9.55 21.47
N TRP A 280 14.22 -8.82 20.42
CA TRP A 280 12.99 -8.05 20.46
C TRP A 280 11.73 -8.92 20.38
N GLU A 281 11.71 -9.95 19.52
CA GLU A 281 10.61 -10.93 19.45
C GLU A 281 10.39 -11.60 20.80
N VAL A 282 11.44 -12.24 21.33
CA VAL A 282 11.37 -12.97 22.60
C VAL A 282 11.08 -12.04 23.77
N GLY A 283 11.66 -10.84 23.77
CA GLY A 283 11.38 -9.80 24.76
C GLY A 283 9.91 -9.40 24.77
N THR A 284 9.27 -9.25 23.61
CA THR A 284 7.82 -8.98 23.53
C THR A 284 7.02 -10.16 24.08
N TYR A 285 7.32 -11.40 23.70
CA TYR A 285 6.59 -12.56 24.23
C TYR A 285 6.74 -12.75 25.73
N ILE A 286 7.95 -12.58 26.28
CA ILE A 286 8.18 -12.63 27.72
C ILE A 286 7.36 -11.53 28.41
N SER A 287 7.31 -10.33 27.85
CA SER A 287 6.54 -9.21 28.40
C SER A 287 5.03 -9.52 28.41
N ILE A 288 4.48 -10.03 27.30
CA ILE A 288 3.07 -10.44 27.21
C ILE A 288 2.78 -11.57 28.19
N ALA A 289 3.65 -12.59 28.27
CA ALA A 289 3.49 -13.71 29.19
C ALA A 289 3.53 -13.25 30.66
N ALA A 290 4.40 -12.29 31.00
CA ALA A 290 4.48 -11.72 32.33
C ALA A 290 3.21 -10.93 32.70
N LEU A 291 2.72 -10.07 31.79
CA LEU A 291 1.46 -9.34 31.99
C LEU A 291 0.27 -10.30 32.17
N TYR A 292 0.21 -11.35 31.36
CA TYR A 292 -0.82 -12.37 31.44
C TYR A 292 -0.80 -13.11 32.77
N ARG A 293 0.40 -13.52 33.21
CA ARG A 293 0.56 -14.40 34.39
C ARG A 293 0.50 -13.64 35.72
N TYR A 294 0.99 -12.41 35.76
CA TYR A 294 1.25 -11.67 37.00
C TYR A 294 0.42 -10.39 37.17
N VAL A 295 -0.29 -9.91 36.13
CA VAL A 295 -1.08 -8.67 36.21
C VAL A 295 -2.57 -8.94 36.01
N ASP A 296 -3.04 -9.10 34.77
CA ASP A 296 -4.42 -9.54 34.48
C ASP A 296 -4.47 -10.23 33.11
N ALA A 297 -4.79 -11.52 33.12
CA ALA A 297 -4.87 -12.35 31.92
C ALA A 297 -5.92 -11.87 30.93
N ARG A 298 -7.07 -11.40 31.41
CA ARG A 298 -8.20 -10.97 30.56
C ARG A 298 -7.85 -9.65 29.86
N ALA A 299 -7.31 -8.68 30.59
CA ALA A 299 -6.81 -7.43 30.01
C ALA A 299 -5.72 -7.71 28.97
N THR A 300 -4.80 -8.63 29.27
CA THR A 300 -3.71 -9.02 28.34
C THR A 300 -4.22 -9.64 27.05
N ILE A 301 -5.28 -10.46 27.12
CA ILE A 301 -5.90 -11.07 25.93
C ILE A 301 -6.40 -9.97 24.98
N PHE A 302 -7.18 -9.02 25.48
CA PHE A 302 -7.79 -7.97 24.65
C PHE A 302 -6.82 -6.88 24.20
N ALA A 303 -5.82 -6.54 25.04
CA ALA A 303 -4.89 -5.45 24.75
C ALA A 303 -3.66 -5.88 23.92
N PHE A 304 -3.27 -7.16 23.96
CA PHE A 304 -2.01 -7.60 23.33
C PHE A 304 -2.13 -8.90 22.52
N ILE A 305 -2.76 -9.96 23.05
CA ILE A 305 -2.79 -11.25 22.36
C ILE A 305 -3.68 -11.18 21.11
N LEU A 306 -4.93 -10.71 21.25
CA LEU A 306 -5.83 -10.58 20.10
C LEU A 306 -5.27 -9.62 19.03
N PRO A 307 -4.76 -8.43 19.37
CA PRO A 307 -4.06 -7.58 18.40
C PRO A 307 -2.88 -8.27 17.70
N LEU A 308 -2.03 -9.01 18.43
CA LEU A 308 -0.89 -9.74 17.85
C LEU A 308 -1.34 -10.77 16.81
N PHE A 309 -2.33 -11.58 17.13
CA PHE A 309 -2.86 -12.58 16.19
C PHE A 309 -3.50 -11.92 14.96
N MET A 310 -4.32 -10.90 15.20
CA MET A 310 -5.01 -10.17 14.13
C MET A 310 -4.02 -9.49 13.18
N LEU A 311 -3.02 -8.79 13.71
CA LEU A 311 -2.05 -8.09 12.88
C LEU A 311 -1.26 -9.08 12.02
N ARG A 312 -0.76 -10.18 12.58
CA ARG A 312 0.04 -11.14 11.81
C ARG A 312 -0.77 -11.79 10.68
N ILE A 313 -2.03 -12.12 10.93
CA ILE A 313 -2.94 -12.57 9.86
C ILE A 313 -3.10 -11.47 8.81
N GLY A 314 -3.38 -10.23 9.24
CA GLY A 314 -3.54 -9.08 8.34
C GLY A 314 -2.32 -8.82 7.46
N LEU A 315 -1.11 -8.85 8.03
CA LEU A 315 0.15 -8.70 7.29
C LEU A 315 0.32 -9.78 6.23
N MET A 316 -0.03 -11.03 6.54
CA MET A 316 0.10 -12.14 5.58
C MET A 316 -0.98 -12.11 4.50
N VAL A 317 -2.22 -11.73 4.84
CA VAL A 317 -3.29 -11.49 3.87
C VAL A 317 -2.90 -10.35 2.92
N GLY A 318 -2.34 -9.26 3.45
CA GLY A 318 -1.89 -8.10 2.68
C GLY A 318 -0.73 -8.44 1.75
N ASN A 319 0.34 -9.06 2.29
CA ASN A 319 1.50 -9.48 1.50
C ASN A 319 1.11 -10.45 0.37
N TRP A 320 0.20 -11.39 0.66
CA TRP A 320 -0.33 -12.28 -0.38
C TRP A 320 -1.04 -11.49 -1.47
N GLY A 321 -1.93 -10.56 -1.12
CA GLY A 321 -2.62 -9.71 -2.09
C GLY A 321 -1.66 -8.86 -2.93
N GLN A 322 -0.57 -8.38 -2.32
CA GLN A 322 0.48 -7.60 -2.96
C GLN A 322 1.34 -8.41 -3.96
N HIS A 323 1.58 -9.68 -3.66
CA HIS A 323 2.54 -10.54 -4.37
C HIS A 323 1.93 -11.85 -4.90
N ALA A 324 0.61 -11.93 -5.11
CA ALA A 324 -0.03 -13.14 -5.63
C ALA A 324 0.09 -13.28 -7.16
N LEU A 325 0.15 -12.16 -7.87
CA LEU A 325 0.14 -12.08 -9.33
C LEU A 325 1.56 -11.85 -9.85
N VAL A 326 2.43 -12.83 -9.65
CA VAL A 326 3.84 -12.78 -10.07
C VAL A 326 3.97 -13.25 -11.51
N ASP A 327 4.61 -12.43 -12.34
CA ASP A 327 4.90 -12.75 -13.73
C ASP A 327 5.78 -13.99 -13.87
N GLU A 328 5.38 -14.88 -14.76
CA GLU A 328 6.08 -16.11 -15.06
C GLU A 328 7.28 -15.93 -15.98
N GLU A 329 7.42 -14.82 -16.70
CA GLU A 329 8.56 -14.59 -17.60
C GLU A 329 9.72 -13.92 -16.84
N ASP A 330 9.43 -12.83 -16.14
CA ASP A 330 10.41 -12.08 -15.35
C ASP A 330 9.90 -11.80 -13.93
N PRO A 331 9.99 -12.78 -13.02
CA PRO A 331 9.56 -12.62 -11.64
C PRO A 331 10.52 -11.78 -10.79
N THR A 332 11.66 -11.37 -11.34
CA THR A 332 12.69 -10.60 -10.60
C THR A 332 12.47 -9.10 -10.68
N SER A 333 11.66 -8.65 -11.65
CA SER A 333 11.29 -7.25 -11.80
C SER A 333 10.19 -6.87 -10.80
N ASP A 334 10.43 -5.82 -10.00
CA ASP A 334 9.43 -5.27 -9.07
C ASP A 334 8.13 -4.85 -9.78
N LEU A 335 8.21 -4.44 -11.05
CA LEU A 335 7.05 -4.10 -11.88
C LEU A 335 6.17 -5.31 -12.23
N ARG A 336 6.71 -6.51 -12.07
CA ARG A 336 6.12 -7.78 -12.49
C ARG A 336 5.89 -8.76 -11.33
N SER A 337 6.52 -8.51 -10.18
CA SER A 337 6.35 -9.29 -8.95
C SER A 337 5.41 -8.62 -7.94
N SER A 338 4.95 -7.40 -8.22
CA SER A 338 4.05 -6.61 -7.38
C SER A 338 2.94 -5.96 -8.20
N ILE A 339 1.92 -5.40 -7.53
CA ILE A 339 0.79 -4.74 -8.18
C ILE A 339 0.52 -3.35 -7.60
N THR A 340 -0.12 -2.48 -8.41
CA THR A 340 -0.61 -1.18 -7.98
C THR A 340 -2.14 -1.17 -7.88
N LEU A 341 -2.68 -0.66 -6.78
CA LEU A 341 -4.10 -0.49 -6.51
C LEU A 341 -4.42 1.01 -6.36
N ILE A 342 -5.28 1.53 -7.22
CA ILE A 342 -5.86 2.87 -7.11
C ILE A 342 -7.24 2.70 -6.44
N ASP A 343 -7.23 2.66 -5.10
CA ASP A 343 -8.39 2.30 -4.27
C ASP A 343 -8.49 3.16 -3.01
N VAL A 344 -9.73 3.34 -2.52
CA VAL A 344 -10.04 4.18 -1.37
C VAL A 344 -9.39 3.65 -0.09
N ALA A 345 -9.56 2.37 0.24
CA ALA A 345 -9.08 1.84 1.52
C ALA A 345 -7.55 1.94 1.60
N SER A 346 -6.87 1.45 0.57
CA SER A 346 -5.40 1.36 0.52
C SER A 346 -4.74 2.74 0.44
N ASN A 347 -5.32 3.68 -0.29
CA ASN A 347 -4.64 4.96 -0.53
C ASN A 347 -5.03 6.03 0.48
N ARG A 348 -6.27 6.00 0.96
CA ARG A 348 -6.77 7.02 1.88
C ARG A 348 -6.46 6.72 3.34
N PHE A 349 -6.71 5.49 3.79
CA PHE A 349 -6.54 5.11 5.20
C PHE A 349 -5.14 4.54 5.49
N CYS A 350 -4.43 4.11 4.46
CA CYS A 350 -3.15 3.42 4.58
C CYS A 350 -2.01 4.16 3.85
N PHE A 351 -2.13 5.48 3.66
CA PHE A 351 -1.06 6.33 3.12
C PHE A 351 -0.52 5.84 1.76
N ASN A 352 -1.38 5.78 0.74
CA ASN A 352 -1.01 5.36 -0.61
C ASN A 352 -0.31 3.98 -0.70
N ASP A 353 -0.59 3.07 0.24
CA ASP A 353 -0.05 1.70 0.24
C ASP A 353 -0.45 0.91 -1.02
N GLY A 354 -1.55 1.29 -1.66
CA GLY A 354 -1.96 0.71 -2.95
C GLY A 354 -0.90 0.91 -4.05
N TYR A 355 -0.02 1.90 -3.96
CA TYR A 355 1.10 2.07 -4.88
C TYR A 355 2.31 1.18 -4.53
N HIS A 356 2.07 -0.10 -4.19
CA HIS A 356 3.10 -1.03 -3.72
C HIS A 356 4.22 -1.27 -4.74
N THR A 357 3.91 -1.33 -6.04
CA THR A 357 4.96 -1.37 -7.08
C THR A 357 5.87 -0.14 -7.04
N SER A 358 5.29 1.05 -6.88
CA SER A 358 6.06 2.28 -6.73
C SER A 358 6.93 2.18 -5.47
N HIS A 359 6.38 1.66 -4.37
CA HIS A 359 7.10 1.42 -3.12
C HIS A 359 8.32 0.51 -3.30
N HIS A 360 8.19 -0.64 -3.97
CA HIS A 360 9.34 -1.52 -4.23
C HIS A 360 10.44 -0.84 -5.06
N LEU A 361 10.05 -0.08 -6.10
CA LEU A 361 11.00 0.66 -6.94
C LEU A 361 11.78 1.76 -6.18
N ASN A 362 11.21 2.35 -5.13
CA ASN A 362 11.92 3.26 -4.23
C ASN A 362 11.27 3.24 -2.84
N PRO A 363 11.79 2.40 -1.92
CA PRO A 363 11.17 2.19 -0.61
C PRO A 363 11.21 3.42 0.30
N ARG A 364 12.04 4.41 -0.03
CA ARG A 364 12.16 5.67 0.73
C ARG A 364 11.31 6.80 0.14
N ARG A 365 10.51 6.53 -0.90
CA ARG A 365 9.62 7.53 -1.48
C ARG A 365 8.56 7.89 -0.45
N HIS A 366 8.33 9.19 -0.28
CA HIS A 366 7.24 9.67 0.56
C HIS A 366 5.90 9.26 -0.04
N TRP A 367 4.98 8.81 0.80
CA TRP A 367 3.72 8.22 0.36
C TRP A 367 2.88 9.11 -0.58
N ARG A 368 2.89 10.43 -0.41
CA ARG A 368 2.17 11.36 -1.29
C ARG A 368 2.80 11.56 -2.66
N SER A 369 4.03 11.12 -2.84
CA SER A 369 4.76 11.22 -4.10
C SER A 369 4.52 10.02 -5.02
N HIS A 370 3.86 8.95 -4.55
CA HIS A 370 3.60 7.77 -5.38
C HIS A 370 2.75 8.07 -6.64
N PRO A 371 1.66 8.87 -6.57
CA PRO A 371 0.85 9.17 -7.75
C PRO A 371 1.64 9.88 -8.87
N SER A 372 2.42 10.92 -8.54
CA SER A 372 3.22 11.63 -9.56
C SER A 372 4.41 10.80 -10.04
N ALA A 373 5.00 9.95 -9.19
CA ALA A 373 6.03 9.00 -9.61
C ALA A 373 5.48 7.92 -10.53
N PHE A 374 4.26 7.42 -10.28
CA PHE A 374 3.58 6.46 -11.14
C PHE A 374 3.40 7.03 -12.55
N LEU A 375 2.87 8.25 -12.68
CA LEU A 375 2.68 8.89 -13.99
C LEU A 375 4.00 9.10 -14.74
N ARG A 376 5.05 9.59 -14.08
CA ARG A 376 6.39 9.70 -14.69
C ARG A 376 6.93 8.37 -15.22
N SER A 377 6.56 7.27 -14.59
CA SER A 377 6.97 5.92 -14.96
C SER A 377 5.91 5.17 -15.77
N LYS A 378 4.81 5.82 -16.21
CA LYS A 378 3.67 5.14 -16.87
C LYS A 378 4.11 4.34 -18.10
N GLN A 379 5.02 4.89 -18.91
CA GLN A 379 5.58 4.19 -20.06
C GLN A 379 6.38 2.94 -19.68
N GLN A 380 7.12 3.00 -18.56
CA GLN A 380 7.84 1.84 -18.03
C GLN A 380 6.85 0.76 -17.54
N TYR A 381 5.78 1.15 -16.85
CA TYR A 381 4.70 0.23 -16.44
C TYR A 381 4.07 -0.47 -17.65
N ALA A 382 3.78 0.27 -18.72
CA ALA A 382 3.25 -0.29 -19.97
C ALA A 382 4.23 -1.27 -20.62
N THR A 383 5.51 -0.89 -20.70
CA THR A 383 6.58 -1.70 -21.33
C THR A 383 6.82 -3.00 -20.56
N GLU A 384 6.81 -2.93 -19.23
CA GLU A 384 7.02 -4.08 -18.34
C GLU A 384 5.75 -4.86 -18.03
N ARG A 385 4.61 -4.50 -18.65
CA ARG A 385 3.32 -5.17 -18.46
C ARG A 385 2.87 -5.21 -16.99
N ALA A 386 3.18 -4.15 -16.24
CA ALA A 386 2.80 -4.03 -14.85
C ALA A 386 1.27 -4.09 -14.66
N LEU A 387 0.83 -4.54 -13.49
CA LEU A 387 -0.59 -4.69 -13.18
C LEU A 387 -1.08 -3.53 -12.32
N VAL A 388 -2.09 -2.81 -12.83
CA VAL A 388 -2.76 -1.70 -12.14
C VAL A 388 -4.23 -2.06 -11.98
N PHE A 389 -4.77 -1.91 -10.78
CA PHE A 389 -6.17 -2.17 -10.49
C PHE A 389 -6.85 -0.96 -9.87
N LYS A 390 -8.17 -0.96 -9.87
CA LYS A 390 -9.03 -0.02 -9.16
C LYS A 390 -10.18 -0.74 -8.48
N ASN A 391 -10.80 -0.06 -7.51
CA ASN A 391 -12.00 -0.55 -6.81
C ASN A 391 -11.81 -1.93 -6.14
N ILE A 392 -10.57 -2.25 -5.74
CA ILE A 392 -10.20 -3.48 -5.03
C ILE A 392 -9.00 -3.17 -4.13
N ASP A 393 -9.02 -3.67 -2.90
CA ASP A 393 -7.89 -3.61 -1.96
C ASP A 393 -7.14 -4.95 -1.88
N TYR A 394 -6.01 -5.00 -1.17
CA TYR A 394 -5.20 -6.22 -1.05
C TYR A 394 -5.90 -7.36 -0.31
N ILE A 395 -6.81 -7.06 0.61
CA ILE A 395 -7.59 -8.09 1.32
C ILE A 395 -8.57 -8.73 0.35
N MET A 396 -9.30 -7.91 -0.40
CA MET A 396 -10.27 -8.37 -1.38
C MET A 396 -9.60 -9.05 -2.57
N MET A 397 -8.39 -8.61 -2.97
CA MET A 397 -7.54 -9.33 -3.92
C MET A 397 -7.28 -10.76 -3.45
N THR A 398 -6.82 -10.95 -2.21
CA THR A 398 -6.62 -12.28 -1.62
C THR A 398 -7.91 -13.09 -1.60
N VAL A 399 -9.04 -12.50 -1.17
CA VAL A 399 -10.35 -13.19 -1.16
C VAL A 399 -10.74 -13.65 -2.57
N LYS A 400 -10.60 -12.79 -3.59
CA LYS A 400 -10.99 -13.10 -4.96
C LYS A 400 -10.10 -14.15 -5.61
N LEU A 401 -8.82 -14.18 -5.27
CA LEU A 401 -7.92 -15.26 -5.65
C LEU A 401 -8.34 -16.60 -5.04
N MET A 402 -8.70 -16.64 -3.75
CA MET A 402 -9.20 -17.86 -3.11
C MET A 402 -10.52 -18.35 -3.72
N GLN A 403 -11.34 -17.42 -4.22
CA GLN A 403 -12.57 -17.73 -4.97
C GLN A 403 -12.31 -18.11 -6.44
N LYS A 404 -11.08 -17.92 -6.95
CA LYS A 404 -10.71 -18.05 -8.36
C LYS A 404 -11.57 -17.20 -9.29
N ASP A 405 -12.05 -16.05 -8.79
CA ASP A 405 -12.93 -15.13 -9.50
C ASP A 405 -12.12 -14.16 -10.36
N TYR A 406 -11.42 -14.73 -11.34
CA TYR A 406 -10.52 -13.98 -12.23
C TYR A 406 -11.26 -12.98 -13.13
N LEU A 407 -12.54 -13.23 -13.44
CA LEU A 407 -13.36 -12.27 -14.17
C LEU A 407 -13.64 -11.02 -13.34
N TYR A 408 -13.86 -11.16 -12.03
CA TYR A 408 -13.95 -9.99 -11.16
C TYR A 408 -12.63 -9.22 -11.12
N LEU A 409 -11.50 -9.91 -10.95
CA LEU A 409 -10.19 -9.27 -10.97
C LEU A 409 -9.90 -8.54 -12.29
N ALA A 410 -10.25 -9.16 -13.42
CA ALA A 410 -10.11 -8.55 -14.74
C ALA A 410 -10.98 -7.30 -14.93
N LYS A 411 -12.17 -7.23 -14.30
CA LYS A 411 -13.01 -6.02 -14.29
C LYS A 411 -12.44 -4.89 -13.45
N CYS A 412 -11.62 -5.23 -12.45
CA CYS A 412 -10.90 -4.25 -11.63
C CYS A 412 -9.58 -3.81 -12.26
N LEU A 413 -9.07 -4.52 -13.27
CA LEU A 413 -7.83 -4.17 -13.96
C LEU A 413 -8.02 -2.87 -14.74
N VAL A 414 -7.05 -1.96 -14.63
CA VAL A 414 -6.92 -0.76 -15.47
C VAL A 414 -5.82 -1.05 -16.49
N PRO A 415 -6.17 -1.41 -17.74
CA PRO A 415 -5.20 -1.80 -18.75
C PRO A 415 -4.18 -0.69 -19.01
N ILE A 416 -2.90 -1.02 -18.91
CA ILE A 416 -1.79 -0.10 -19.18
C ILE A 416 -0.99 -0.56 -20.39
N GLY A 417 -0.90 0.32 -21.40
CA GLY A 417 -0.28 0.01 -22.69
C GLY A 417 -1.18 -0.75 -23.68
N GLU A 418 -0.82 -0.68 -24.96
CA GLU A 418 -1.62 -1.22 -26.08
C GLU A 418 -1.90 -2.71 -25.93
N MET A 419 -0.93 -3.51 -25.46
CA MET A 419 -1.09 -4.95 -25.29
C MET A 419 -2.24 -5.30 -24.34
N GLN A 420 -2.32 -4.66 -23.17
CA GLN A 420 -3.39 -4.95 -22.21
C GLN A 420 -4.73 -4.35 -22.68
N MET A 421 -4.69 -3.18 -23.35
CA MET A 421 -5.89 -2.54 -23.91
C MET A 421 -6.52 -3.37 -25.03
N ALA A 422 -5.72 -4.06 -25.84
CA ALA A 422 -6.18 -4.96 -26.90
C ALA A 422 -6.86 -6.24 -26.38
N MET A 423 -6.54 -6.67 -25.15
CA MET A 423 -7.12 -7.89 -24.58
C MET A 423 -8.61 -7.72 -24.25
N SER A 424 -9.40 -8.72 -24.59
CA SER A 424 -10.74 -8.95 -24.06
C SER A 424 -10.71 -9.17 -22.54
N LEU A 425 -11.90 -9.10 -21.92
CA LEU A 425 -12.03 -9.33 -20.48
C LEU A 425 -11.60 -10.76 -20.09
N GLU A 426 -11.93 -11.74 -20.92
CA GLU A 426 -11.57 -13.15 -20.75
C GLU A 426 -10.07 -13.38 -20.89
N GLU A 427 -9.41 -12.74 -21.86
CA GLU A 427 -7.95 -12.79 -22.02
C GLU A 427 -7.23 -12.17 -20.82
N ARG A 428 -7.73 -11.06 -20.29
CA ARG A 428 -7.21 -10.46 -19.05
C ARG A 428 -7.39 -11.40 -17.86
N ALA A 429 -8.54 -12.07 -17.74
CA ALA A 429 -8.79 -13.02 -16.67
C ALA A 429 -7.83 -14.23 -16.75
N GLU A 430 -7.56 -14.75 -17.95
CA GLU A 430 -6.62 -15.86 -18.13
C GLU A 430 -5.16 -15.42 -17.90
N MET A 431 -4.77 -14.21 -18.33
CA MET A 431 -3.47 -13.61 -18.00
C MET A 431 -3.28 -13.50 -16.48
N LEU A 432 -4.30 -13.06 -15.74
CA LEU A 432 -4.22 -12.99 -14.28
C LEU A 432 -4.12 -14.38 -13.65
N ARG A 433 -4.79 -15.39 -14.23
CA ARG A 433 -4.71 -16.78 -13.79
C ARG A 433 -3.32 -17.37 -13.98
N SER A 434 -2.66 -17.12 -15.12
CA SER A 434 -1.32 -17.68 -15.36
C SER A 434 -0.30 -17.24 -14.30
N LYS A 435 -0.44 -16.00 -13.81
CA LYS A 435 0.44 -15.38 -12.80
C LYS A 435 0.32 -15.95 -11.39
N THR A 436 -0.71 -16.75 -11.09
CA THR A 436 -0.86 -17.38 -9.77
C THR A 436 -0.13 -18.72 -9.65
N ARG A 437 0.42 -19.24 -10.77
CA ARG A 437 1.05 -20.56 -10.82
C ARG A 437 2.32 -20.64 -9.97
N LYS A 438 2.39 -21.61 -9.07
CA LYS A 438 3.63 -21.90 -8.32
C LYS A 438 4.81 -22.18 -9.27
N PHE A 439 5.99 -21.73 -8.88
CA PHE A 439 7.23 -22.06 -9.60
C PHE A 439 7.80 -23.39 -9.08
N SER A 440 8.32 -24.19 -9.99
CA SER A 440 9.16 -25.34 -9.64
C SER A 440 10.54 -24.88 -9.16
N GLU A 441 11.25 -25.71 -8.39
CA GLU A 441 12.61 -25.37 -7.95
C GLU A 441 13.58 -25.19 -9.13
N GLU A 442 13.36 -25.88 -10.25
CA GLU A 442 14.14 -25.67 -11.48
C GLU A 442 13.90 -24.27 -12.06
N GLU A 443 12.64 -23.84 -12.16
CA GLU A 443 12.30 -22.49 -12.61
C GLU A 443 12.89 -21.43 -11.70
N ILE A 444 12.84 -21.64 -10.38
CA ILE A 444 13.42 -20.73 -9.40
C ILE A 444 14.93 -20.63 -9.64
N ARG A 445 15.63 -21.77 -9.76
CA ARG A 445 17.08 -21.79 -10.01
C ARG A 445 17.46 -21.03 -11.27
N VAL A 446 16.75 -21.27 -12.38
CA VAL A 446 17.02 -20.61 -13.67
C VAL A 446 16.70 -19.11 -13.62
N LYS A 447 15.52 -18.73 -13.11
CA LYS A 447 15.06 -17.33 -13.14
C LYS A 447 15.79 -16.43 -12.15
N TYR A 448 16.16 -16.95 -10.98
CA TYR A 448 16.88 -16.21 -9.95
C TYR A 448 18.40 -16.39 -9.99
N ARG A 449 18.92 -17.15 -10.98
CA ARG A 449 20.36 -17.38 -11.21
C ARG A 449 21.08 -17.96 -9.98
N LEU A 450 20.47 -18.97 -9.37
CA LEU A 450 20.99 -19.65 -8.17
C LEU A 450 21.86 -20.87 -8.48
#